data_AF-A0A661FCW0-F1
#
_entry.id   AF-A0A661FCW0-F1
#
_cell.length_a   1.000
_cell.length_b   1.000
_cell.length_c   1.000
_cell.angle_alpha   90.00
_cell.angle_beta   90.00
_cell.angle_gamma   90.00
#
_symmetry.space_group_name_H-M   'P 1'
#
loop_
_entity.id
_entity.type
_entity.pdbx_description
1 polymer ?
#
loop_
_entity_poly.entity_id
_entity_poly.type
_entity_poly.pdbx_seq_one_letter_code
_entity_poly.pdbx_strand_id
1 'polypeptide(L)'
;MIVGTILFLTILFGGGVIETFFVSELDKGVKEYVVDKERRKDILADLKISKQSIKQFNKDRKKQLKRYKKLNASRSTTLEELNNFYVELHNDRLLFQNTMIVDRIAITKKIQPDEWVAIMALAEVSIDKHKEKAQKKADKKKKKALKKDPDYVAEEDKGFDKTRKSVQKNVADMNKQQLIINGLDEMISSFKDLNSQIVSINVKENSTLINQNSSKTELKKITEKINTLRDYGFNKLNSMHMLIKENTTEGEWDNVIKAFNNELSGSIR
;
A
#
# COMPACT_ATOMS: atom_id res chain seq x y z
N MET A 1 -1.35 -8.39 15.64
CA MET A 1 -0.65 -7.47 14.74
C MET A 1 -1.45 -7.44 13.46
N ILE A 2 -1.55 -6.29 12.83
CA ILE A 2 -2.28 -6.15 11.56
C ILE A 2 -1.46 -5.26 10.61
N VAL A 3 -0.38 -4.60 11.09
CA VAL A 3 0.24 -3.44 10.44
C VAL A 3 0.87 -3.81 9.08
N GLY A 4 1.45 -5.00 8.91
CA GLY A 4 2.07 -5.41 7.65
C GLY A 4 1.04 -5.68 6.53
N THR A 5 0.05 -6.52 6.80
CA THR A 5 -1.05 -6.82 5.86
C THR A 5 -1.93 -5.59 5.59
N ILE A 6 -2.09 -4.74 6.61
CA ILE A 6 -2.80 -3.46 6.51
C ILE A 6 -2.11 -2.51 5.52
N LEU A 7 -0.80 -2.35 5.69
CA LEU A 7 0.01 -1.45 4.88
C LEU A 7 0.02 -1.93 3.42
N PHE A 8 0.10 -3.25 3.21
CA PHE A 8 0.13 -3.80 1.86
C PHE A 8 -1.19 -3.65 1.08
N LEU A 9 -2.35 -3.87 1.71
CA LEU A 9 -3.64 -3.64 1.05
C LEU A 9 -3.87 -2.16 0.73
N THR A 10 -3.40 -1.28 1.61
CA THR A 10 -3.33 0.15 1.30
C THR A 10 -2.47 0.37 0.06
N ILE A 11 -1.29 -0.26 -0.01
CA ILE A 11 -0.36 -0.20 -1.14
C ILE A 11 -0.93 -0.73 -2.45
N LEU A 12 -1.63 -1.86 -2.45
CA LEU A 12 -2.24 -2.47 -3.63
C LEU A 12 -3.26 -1.54 -4.26
N PHE A 13 -4.21 -1.06 -3.49
CA PHE A 13 -5.25 -0.16 -3.99
C PHE A 13 -4.72 1.27 -4.25
N GLY A 14 -3.44 1.55 -4.00
CA GLY A 14 -2.78 2.80 -4.40
C GLY A 14 -2.48 3.80 -3.28
N GLY A 15 -2.53 3.41 -2.01
CA GLY A 15 -2.02 4.19 -0.87
C GLY A 15 -0.55 3.90 -0.55
N GLY A 16 0.06 4.68 0.36
CA GLY A 16 1.42 4.46 0.87
C GLY A 16 2.57 4.84 -0.09
N VAL A 17 2.50 4.48 -1.38
CA VAL A 17 3.61 4.66 -2.34
C VAL A 17 3.48 5.92 -3.21
N ILE A 18 2.37 6.64 -3.09
CA ILE A 18 2.27 7.98 -3.72
C ILE A 18 3.27 8.93 -3.06
N GLU A 19 3.55 8.70 -1.76
CA GLU A 19 4.63 9.32 -0.99
C GLU A 19 6.02 8.98 -1.54
N THR A 20 6.15 8.04 -2.47
CA THR A 20 7.44 7.71 -3.10
C THR A 20 7.77 8.67 -4.24
N PHE A 21 6.76 9.24 -4.93
CA PHE A 21 7.00 10.32 -5.89
C PHE A 21 7.33 11.62 -5.19
N PHE A 22 6.71 11.83 -4.03
CA PHE A 22 6.97 12.99 -3.21
C PHE A 22 8.16 12.75 -2.30
N VAL A 23 8.91 13.81 -2.08
CA VAL A 23 9.89 13.79 -1.02
C VAL A 23 9.12 13.95 0.29
N SER A 24 9.32 13.03 1.24
CA SER A 24 8.62 13.11 2.52
C SER A 24 8.91 14.47 3.16
N GLU A 25 7.90 15.09 3.76
CA GLU A 25 8.03 16.45 4.32
C GLU A 25 8.45 17.56 3.31
N LEU A 26 8.30 17.37 1.98
CA LEU A 26 8.67 18.41 0.98
C LEU A 26 8.08 19.79 1.28
N ASP A 27 6.80 19.86 1.67
CA ASP A 27 6.15 21.12 2.08
C ASP A 27 6.83 21.82 3.26
N LYS A 28 7.33 21.03 4.22
CA LYS A 28 8.05 21.54 5.37
C LYS A 28 9.47 21.94 4.98
N GLY A 29 10.16 21.12 4.18
CA GLY A 29 11.47 21.46 3.64
C GLY A 29 11.45 22.75 2.81
N VAL A 30 10.43 22.94 1.97
CA VAL A 30 10.23 24.20 1.23
C VAL A 30 10.03 25.39 2.18
N LYS A 31 9.28 25.22 3.27
CA LYS A 31 9.09 26.29 4.27
C LYS A 31 10.37 26.66 5.01
N GLU A 32 11.20 25.66 5.28
CA GLU A 32 12.41 25.77 6.10
C GLU A 32 13.61 26.28 5.29
N TYR A 33 13.82 25.75 4.08
CA TYR A 33 15.04 25.97 3.32
C TYR A 33 14.89 26.92 2.13
N VAL A 34 13.68 27.15 1.60
CA VAL A 34 13.50 28.13 0.52
C VAL A 34 13.40 29.54 1.11
N VAL A 35 14.50 30.30 0.95
CA VAL A 35 14.66 31.63 1.59
C VAL A 35 13.81 32.69 0.90
N ASP A 36 13.76 32.66 -0.43
CA ASP A 36 12.99 33.62 -1.22
C ASP A 36 11.49 33.45 -0.96
N LYS A 37 10.85 34.51 -0.44
CA LYS A 37 9.46 34.44 0.03
C LYS A 37 8.45 34.21 -1.10
N GLU A 38 8.65 34.82 -2.26
CA GLU A 38 7.72 34.72 -3.39
C GLU A 38 7.88 33.38 -4.09
N ARG A 39 9.11 32.93 -4.33
CA ARG A 39 9.42 31.59 -4.85
C ARG A 39 8.87 30.50 -3.94
N ARG A 40 9.05 30.64 -2.62
CA ARG A 40 8.47 29.73 -1.64
C ARG A 40 6.94 29.70 -1.72
N LYS A 41 6.28 30.86 -1.82
CA LYS A 41 4.82 30.95 -1.92
C LYS A 41 4.31 30.27 -3.20
N ASP A 42 5.00 30.48 -4.32
CA ASP A 42 4.70 29.85 -5.60
C ASP A 42 4.82 28.33 -5.55
N ILE A 43 5.94 27.79 -5.01
CA ILE A 43 6.12 26.35 -4.81
C ILE A 43 5.03 25.76 -3.90
N LEU A 44 4.68 26.45 -2.81
CA LEU A 44 3.65 25.98 -1.89
C LEU A 44 2.24 25.98 -2.52
N ALA A 45 1.98 26.87 -3.48
CA ALA A 45 0.73 26.86 -4.25
C ALA A 45 0.63 25.60 -5.12
N ASP A 46 1.70 25.24 -5.84
CA ASP A 46 1.75 24.00 -6.64
C ASP A 46 1.59 22.76 -5.75
N LEU A 47 2.31 22.70 -4.64
CA LEU A 47 2.20 21.60 -3.68
C LEU A 47 0.77 21.45 -3.14
N LYS A 48 0.04 22.55 -2.97
CA LYS A 48 -1.37 22.52 -2.56
C LYS A 48 -2.26 21.88 -3.63
N ILE A 49 -2.00 22.14 -4.91
CA ILE A 49 -2.71 21.51 -6.03
C ILE A 49 -2.43 20.00 -6.04
N SER A 50 -1.17 19.59 -5.98
CA SER A 50 -0.82 18.16 -5.94
C SER A 50 -1.45 17.45 -4.73
N LYS A 51 -1.49 18.09 -3.55
CA LYS A 51 -2.19 17.57 -2.37
C LYS A 51 -3.69 17.38 -2.60
N GLN A 52 -4.34 18.25 -3.37
CA GLN A 52 -5.75 18.07 -3.76
C GLN A 52 -5.93 16.87 -4.69
N SER A 53 -5.05 16.70 -5.67
CA SER A 53 -5.04 15.53 -6.56
C SER A 53 -4.86 14.22 -5.78
N ILE A 54 -3.91 14.17 -4.83
CA ILE A 54 -3.71 13.04 -3.92
C ILE A 54 -4.97 12.77 -3.09
N LYS A 55 -5.61 13.81 -2.56
CA LYS A 55 -6.85 13.67 -1.78
C LYS A 55 -7.98 13.09 -2.62
N GLN A 56 -8.13 13.55 -3.87
CA GLN A 56 -9.14 13.05 -4.79
C GLN A 56 -8.88 11.59 -5.16
N PHE A 57 -7.65 11.26 -5.55
CA PHE A 57 -7.24 9.88 -5.83
C PHE A 57 -7.49 8.94 -4.63
N ASN A 58 -7.20 9.40 -3.40
CA ASN A 58 -7.50 8.64 -2.18
C ASN A 58 -9.00 8.42 -1.95
N LYS A 59 -9.86 9.36 -2.35
CA LYS A 59 -11.33 9.17 -2.29
C LYS A 59 -11.77 8.13 -3.31
N ASP A 60 -11.27 8.21 -4.53
CA ASP A 60 -11.66 7.29 -5.60
C ASP A 60 -11.15 5.87 -5.31
N ARG A 61 -9.92 5.74 -4.77
CA ARG A 61 -9.43 4.47 -4.20
C ARG A 61 -10.41 3.85 -3.21
N LYS A 62 -10.95 4.64 -2.26
CA LYS A 62 -11.90 4.11 -1.26
C LYS A 62 -13.18 3.59 -1.93
N LYS A 63 -13.62 4.20 -3.04
CA LYS A 63 -14.74 3.68 -3.84
C LYS A 63 -14.33 2.38 -4.55
N GLN A 64 -13.14 2.34 -5.15
CA GLN A 64 -12.65 1.15 -5.85
C GLN A 64 -12.49 -0.04 -4.91
N LEU A 65 -11.98 0.15 -3.69
CA LEU A 65 -11.95 -0.92 -2.70
C LEU A 65 -13.36 -1.43 -2.35
N LYS A 66 -14.34 -0.52 -2.21
CA LYS A 66 -15.74 -0.93 -1.97
C LYS A 66 -16.29 -1.74 -3.14
N ARG A 67 -15.97 -1.36 -4.39
CA ARG A 67 -16.36 -2.12 -5.59
C ARG A 67 -15.68 -3.50 -5.61
N TYR A 68 -14.37 -3.56 -5.37
CA TYR A 68 -13.65 -4.83 -5.24
C TYR A 68 -14.31 -5.74 -4.20
N LYS A 69 -14.64 -5.23 -3.02
CA LYS A 69 -15.30 -6.03 -1.98
C LYS A 69 -16.64 -6.60 -2.42
N LYS A 70 -17.40 -5.88 -3.24
CA LYS A 70 -18.68 -6.37 -3.80
C LYS A 70 -18.44 -7.51 -4.79
N LEU A 71 -17.50 -7.34 -5.70
CA LEU A 71 -17.07 -8.40 -6.62
C LEU A 71 -16.57 -9.61 -5.84
N ASN A 72 -15.64 -9.39 -4.92
CA ASN A 72 -15.03 -10.44 -4.12
C ASN A 72 -16.03 -11.17 -3.23
N ALA A 73 -17.11 -10.52 -2.79
CA ALA A 73 -18.17 -11.17 -1.99
C ALA A 73 -19.09 -12.07 -2.84
N SER A 74 -19.18 -11.83 -4.15
CA SER A 74 -20.03 -12.62 -5.03
C SER A 74 -19.33 -13.91 -5.42
N ARG A 75 -19.96 -15.06 -5.13
CA ARG A 75 -19.46 -16.36 -5.57
C ARG A 75 -19.50 -16.51 -7.09
N SER A 76 -20.44 -15.85 -7.75
CA SER A 76 -20.56 -15.89 -9.22
C SER A 76 -19.45 -15.11 -9.91
N THR A 77 -18.71 -14.26 -9.20
CA THR A 77 -17.68 -13.43 -9.81
C THR A 77 -16.63 -14.30 -10.52
N THR A 78 -16.29 -13.90 -11.74
CA THR A 78 -15.32 -14.61 -12.58
C THR A 78 -13.93 -14.01 -12.43
N LEU A 79 -12.92 -14.78 -12.81
CA LEU A 79 -11.54 -14.29 -12.90
C LEU A 79 -11.44 -13.11 -13.89
N GLU A 80 -12.21 -13.15 -14.98
CA GLU A 80 -12.25 -12.08 -15.98
C GLU A 80 -12.81 -10.78 -15.39
N GLU A 81 -13.88 -10.83 -14.61
CA GLU A 81 -14.43 -9.63 -13.94
C GLU A 81 -13.43 -9.01 -12.95
N LEU A 82 -12.69 -9.84 -12.21
CA LEU A 82 -11.63 -9.37 -11.31
C LEU A 82 -10.46 -8.76 -12.08
N ASN A 83 -10.07 -9.35 -13.21
CA ASN A 83 -9.03 -8.83 -14.07
C ASN A 83 -9.45 -7.51 -14.72
N ASN A 84 -10.69 -7.40 -15.21
CA ASN A 84 -11.25 -6.17 -15.77
C ASN A 84 -11.30 -5.05 -14.73
N PHE A 85 -11.74 -5.35 -13.50
CA PHE A 85 -11.65 -4.41 -12.39
C PHE A 85 -10.22 -3.93 -12.16
N TYR A 86 -9.24 -4.83 -12.25
CA TYR A 86 -7.84 -4.47 -12.06
C TYR A 86 -7.30 -3.59 -13.18
N VAL A 87 -7.61 -3.89 -14.44
CA VAL A 87 -7.20 -3.09 -15.60
C VAL A 87 -7.69 -1.65 -15.47
N GLU A 88 -8.96 -1.46 -15.07
CA GLU A 88 -9.50 -0.12 -14.80
C GLU A 88 -8.71 0.60 -13.69
N LEU A 89 -8.46 -0.08 -12.56
CA LEU A 89 -7.70 0.48 -11.45
C LEU A 89 -6.25 0.83 -11.84
N HIS A 90 -5.63 0.01 -12.68
CA HIS A 90 -4.28 0.25 -13.21
C HIS A 90 -4.25 1.50 -14.10
N ASN A 91 -5.23 1.66 -14.99
CA ASN A 91 -5.34 2.83 -15.87
C ASN A 91 -5.53 4.14 -15.10
N ASP A 92 -6.46 4.15 -14.12
CA ASP A 92 -6.66 5.29 -13.21
C ASP A 92 -5.36 5.69 -12.51
N ARG A 93 -4.59 4.69 -12.09
CA ARG A 93 -3.31 4.88 -11.41
C ARG A 93 -2.24 5.45 -12.34
N LEU A 94 -2.14 4.99 -13.59
CA LEU A 94 -1.19 5.51 -14.57
C LEU A 94 -1.44 7.00 -14.84
N LEU A 95 -2.71 7.40 -14.99
CA LEU A 95 -3.09 8.81 -15.18
C LEU A 95 -2.67 9.67 -13.99
N PHE A 96 -2.96 9.18 -12.78
CA PHE A 96 -2.55 9.86 -11.55
C PHE A 96 -1.03 9.97 -11.42
N GLN A 97 -0.29 8.86 -11.64
CA GLN A 97 1.17 8.83 -11.58
C GLN A 97 1.82 9.80 -12.58
N ASN A 98 1.31 9.86 -13.81
CA ASN A 98 1.80 10.81 -14.82
C ASN A 98 1.61 12.26 -14.38
N THR A 99 0.45 12.57 -13.78
CA THR A 99 0.19 13.90 -13.21
C THR A 99 1.20 14.23 -12.12
N MET A 100 1.44 13.31 -11.18
CA MET A 100 2.40 13.53 -10.09
C MET A 100 3.85 13.68 -10.57
N ILE A 101 4.24 12.99 -11.64
CA ILE A 101 5.57 13.15 -12.25
C ILE A 101 5.72 14.55 -12.84
N VAL A 102 4.71 15.03 -13.57
CA VAL A 102 4.72 16.38 -14.15
C VAL A 102 4.78 17.44 -13.06
N ASP A 103 3.93 17.33 -12.04
CA ASP A 103 3.91 18.22 -10.89
C ASP A 103 5.27 18.26 -10.18
N ARG A 104 5.86 17.08 -9.92
CA ARG A 104 7.18 16.98 -9.30
C ARG A 104 8.23 17.75 -10.09
N ILE A 105 8.33 17.51 -11.40
CA ILE A 105 9.33 18.18 -12.24
C ILE A 105 9.12 19.69 -12.25
N ALA A 106 7.87 20.16 -12.29
CA ALA A 106 7.56 21.59 -12.23
C ALA A 106 7.99 22.21 -10.89
N ILE A 107 7.71 21.53 -9.78
CA ILE A 107 8.08 21.96 -8.43
C ILE A 107 9.62 21.97 -8.25
N THR A 108 10.31 20.89 -8.63
CA THR A 108 11.77 20.78 -8.38
C THR A 108 12.58 21.78 -9.19
N LYS A 109 12.10 22.20 -10.36
CA LYS A 109 12.71 23.27 -11.17
C LYS A 109 12.72 24.64 -10.49
N LYS A 110 11.82 24.86 -9.54
CA LYS A 110 11.72 26.14 -8.79
C LYS A 110 12.61 26.15 -7.54
N ILE A 111 13.19 25.02 -7.15
CA ILE A 111 14.03 24.88 -5.96
C ILE A 111 15.50 25.02 -6.38
N GLN A 112 16.33 25.72 -5.61
CA GLN A 112 17.76 25.78 -5.88
C GLN A 112 18.46 24.47 -5.50
N PRO A 113 19.60 24.13 -6.12
CA PRO A 113 20.28 22.85 -5.85
C PRO A 113 20.65 22.63 -4.38
N ASP A 114 21.15 23.66 -3.69
CA ASP A 114 21.50 23.62 -2.27
C ASP A 114 20.26 23.47 -1.37
N GLU A 115 19.18 24.18 -1.69
CA GLU A 115 17.88 24.02 -1.02
C GLU A 115 17.36 22.59 -1.19
N TRP A 116 17.47 22.02 -2.39
CA TRP A 116 17.04 20.65 -2.67
C TRP A 116 17.82 19.62 -1.85
N VAL A 117 19.15 19.76 -1.75
CA VAL A 117 19.99 18.90 -0.90
C VAL A 117 19.54 18.95 0.55
N ALA A 118 19.27 20.14 1.09
CA ALA A 118 18.78 20.30 2.47
C ALA A 118 17.40 19.64 2.67
N ILE A 119 16.49 19.79 1.70
CA ILE A 119 15.17 19.14 1.72
C ILE A 119 15.33 17.61 1.69
N MET A 120 16.26 17.06 0.92
CA MET A 120 16.47 15.60 0.87
C MET A 120 16.97 15.09 2.23
N ALA A 121 17.93 15.78 2.84
CA ALA A 121 18.42 15.42 4.17
C ALA A 121 17.31 15.42 5.22
N LEU A 122 16.41 16.42 5.19
CA LEU A 122 15.23 16.44 6.06
C LEU A 122 14.31 15.23 5.82
N ALA A 123 14.08 14.89 4.55
CA ALA A 123 13.24 13.77 4.18
C ALA A 123 13.82 12.42 4.62
N GLU A 124 15.13 12.24 4.54
CA GLU A 124 15.83 11.06 5.05
C GLU A 124 15.65 10.91 6.56
N VAL A 125 15.84 11.98 7.33
CA VAL A 125 15.62 11.99 8.79
C VAL A 125 14.16 11.67 9.12
N SER A 126 13.22 12.18 8.33
CA SER A 126 11.79 11.90 8.50
C SER A 126 11.50 10.40 8.31
N ILE A 127 12.07 9.75 7.29
CA ILE A 127 11.92 8.31 7.06
C ILE A 127 12.38 7.51 8.28
N ASP A 128 13.55 7.84 8.86
CA ASP A 128 14.05 7.16 10.05
C ASP A 128 13.13 7.33 11.25
N LYS A 129 12.65 8.56 11.47
CA LYS A 129 11.67 8.84 12.54
C LYS A 129 10.39 8.05 12.35
N HIS A 130 9.94 7.86 11.11
CA HIS A 130 8.77 7.03 10.80
C HIS A 130 9.03 5.54 11.09
N LYS A 131 10.19 5.00 10.66
CA LYS A 131 10.62 3.62 10.96
C LYS A 131 10.71 3.39 12.47
N GLU A 132 11.36 4.29 13.21
CA GLU A 132 11.49 4.22 14.66
C GLU A 132 10.13 4.27 15.39
N LYS A 133 9.23 5.18 14.98
CA LYS A 133 7.88 5.26 15.53
C LYS A 133 7.07 3.99 15.25
N ALA A 134 7.23 3.39 14.06
CA ALA A 134 6.58 2.14 13.72
C ALA A 134 7.09 0.99 14.62
N GLN A 135 8.41 0.90 14.82
CA GLN A 135 9.04 -0.09 15.70
C GLN A 135 8.57 0.07 17.14
N LYS A 136 8.63 1.28 17.71
CA LYS A 136 8.15 1.56 19.09
C LYS A 136 6.69 1.16 19.28
N LYS A 137 5.83 1.38 18.28
CA LYS A 137 4.42 0.95 18.30
C LYS A 137 4.30 -0.58 18.28
N ALA A 138 5.11 -1.27 17.49
CA ALA A 138 5.16 -2.73 17.46
C ALA A 138 5.61 -3.29 18.81
N ASP A 139 6.71 -2.77 19.37
CA ASP A 139 7.25 -3.18 20.67
C ASP A 139 6.25 -2.95 21.81
N LYS A 140 5.58 -1.80 21.82
CA LYS A 140 4.54 -1.50 22.81
C LYS A 140 3.37 -2.48 22.73
N LYS A 141 2.98 -2.90 21.53
CA LYS A 141 1.94 -3.94 21.34
C LYS A 141 2.44 -5.30 21.84
N LYS A 142 3.68 -5.68 21.52
CA LYS A 142 4.31 -6.92 22.02
C LYS A 142 4.36 -6.95 23.55
N LYS A 143 4.85 -5.89 24.19
CA LYS A 143 4.85 -5.74 25.65
C LYS A 143 3.46 -5.82 26.27
N LYS A 144 2.43 -5.26 25.62
CA LYS A 144 1.04 -5.38 26.09
C LYS A 144 0.47 -6.79 25.96
N ALA A 145 0.86 -7.54 24.94
CA ALA A 145 0.46 -8.94 24.78
C ALA A 145 1.12 -9.81 25.87
N LEU A 146 2.44 -9.68 26.07
CA LEU A 146 3.19 -10.37 27.12
C LEU A 146 2.68 -10.08 28.53
N LYS A 147 2.15 -8.88 28.79
CA LYS A 147 1.53 -8.55 30.08
C LYS A 147 0.18 -9.23 30.32
N LYS A 148 -0.56 -9.55 29.26
CA LYS A 148 -1.85 -10.23 29.35
C LYS A 148 -1.70 -11.75 29.43
N ASP A 149 -0.63 -12.24 28.85
CA ASP A 149 -0.30 -13.66 28.75
C ASP A 149 1.23 -13.76 28.76
N PRO A 150 1.85 -14.09 29.92
CA PRO A 150 3.30 -14.21 30.06
C PRO A 150 3.92 -15.25 29.13
N ASP A 151 3.15 -16.27 28.77
CA ASP A 151 3.53 -17.34 27.84
C ASP A 151 3.22 -16.97 26.39
N TYR A 152 2.83 -15.72 26.13
CA TYR A 152 2.61 -15.19 24.78
C TYR A 152 3.89 -15.31 23.96
N VAL A 153 3.95 -16.36 23.16
CA VAL A 153 4.85 -16.43 22.03
C VAL A 153 4.30 -15.45 21.01
N ALA A 154 5.12 -14.47 20.62
CA ALA A 154 4.78 -13.62 19.49
C ALA A 154 4.74 -14.51 18.25
N GLU A 155 3.56 -15.05 17.94
CA GLU A 155 3.34 -15.73 16.68
C GLU A 155 3.75 -14.75 15.57
N GLU A 156 4.59 -15.23 14.65
CA GLU A 156 4.85 -14.50 13.42
C GLU A 156 3.52 -14.03 12.85
N ASP A 157 3.42 -12.75 12.48
CA ASP A 157 2.17 -12.10 12.07
C ASP A 157 1.46 -12.95 11.00
N LYS A 158 0.53 -13.82 11.44
CA LYS A 158 -0.05 -14.86 10.58
C LYS A 158 -0.96 -14.27 9.52
N GLY A 159 -1.40 -13.02 9.72
CA GLY A 159 -2.33 -12.29 8.85
C GLY A 159 -3.66 -13.03 8.68
N PHE A 160 -4.75 -12.30 8.55
CA PHE A 160 -6.05 -12.91 8.24
C PHE A 160 -6.50 -14.03 9.23
N ASP A 161 -6.23 -13.87 10.53
CA ASP A 161 -6.57 -14.87 11.56
C ASP A 161 -8.07 -15.19 11.60
N LYS A 162 -8.92 -14.20 11.32
CA LYS A 162 -10.38 -14.43 11.29
C LYS A 162 -10.77 -15.25 10.07
N THR A 163 -10.11 -15.04 8.94
CA THR A 163 -10.30 -15.85 7.74
C THR A 163 -9.90 -17.28 8.03
N ARG A 164 -8.70 -17.53 8.58
CA ARG A 164 -8.27 -18.88 8.98
C ARG A 164 -9.29 -19.58 9.88
N LYS A 165 -9.71 -18.92 10.96
CA LYS A 165 -10.73 -19.45 11.87
C LYS A 165 -12.06 -19.72 11.16
N SER A 166 -12.43 -18.86 10.21
CA SER A 166 -13.64 -19.06 9.42
C SER A 166 -13.53 -20.27 8.50
N VAL A 167 -12.36 -20.50 7.87
CA VAL A 167 -12.13 -21.70 7.06
C VAL A 167 -12.20 -22.94 7.95
N GLN A 168 -11.45 -22.98 9.05
CA GLN A 168 -11.42 -24.11 10.01
C GLN A 168 -12.78 -24.46 10.59
N LYS A 169 -13.63 -23.44 10.83
CA LYS A 169 -14.94 -23.63 11.44
C LYS A 169 -16.01 -24.07 10.44
N ASN A 170 -15.96 -23.55 9.22
CA ASN A 170 -17.09 -23.67 8.29
C ASN A 170 -16.82 -24.66 7.15
N VAL A 171 -15.57 -24.86 6.72
CA VAL A 171 -15.24 -25.80 5.64
C VAL A 171 -15.14 -27.21 6.21
N ALA A 172 -16.08 -28.09 5.84
CA ALA A 172 -16.18 -29.42 6.44
C ALA A 172 -15.06 -30.37 6.00
N ASP A 173 -14.61 -30.25 4.75
CA ASP A 173 -13.56 -31.07 4.17
C ASP A 173 -12.17 -30.58 4.61
N MET A 174 -11.46 -31.40 5.39
CA MET A 174 -10.14 -31.06 5.93
C MET A 174 -9.08 -30.81 4.84
N ASN A 175 -9.15 -31.50 3.70
CA ASN A 175 -8.21 -31.30 2.61
C ASN A 175 -8.46 -29.94 1.94
N LYS A 176 -9.72 -29.60 1.68
CA LYS A 176 -10.11 -28.27 1.16
C LYS A 176 -9.75 -27.16 2.12
N GLN A 177 -9.99 -27.37 3.42
CA GLN A 177 -9.56 -26.44 4.47
C GLN A 177 -8.04 -26.19 4.39
N GLN A 178 -7.23 -27.25 4.31
CA GLN A 178 -5.78 -27.10 4.27
C GLN A 178 -5.30 -26.43 2.98
N LEU A 179 -5.93 -26.73 1.83
CA LEU A 179 -5.65 -26.05 0.56
C LEU A 179 -5.89 -24.55 0.67
N ILE A 180 -7.05 -24.13 1.20
CA ILE A 180 -7.38 -22.71 1.37
C ILE A 180 -6.40 -22.04 2.35
N ILE A 181 -6.06 -22.69 3.46
CA ILE A 181 -5.11 -22.14 4.44
C ILE A 181 -3.72 -21.98 3.83
N ASN A 182 -3.22 -22.97 3.09
CA ASN A 182 -1.92 -22.88 2.43
C ASN A 182 -1.88 -21.75 1.40
N GLY A 183 -2.94 -21.59 0.60
CA GLY A 183 -3.04 -20.48 -0.35
C GLY A 183 -3.10 -19.10 0.33
N LEU A 184 -3.80 -19.01 1.47
CA LEU A 184 -3.80 -17.80 2.30
C LEU A 184 -2.40 -17.45 2.79
N ASP A 185 -1.62 -18.46 3.20
CA ASP A 185 -0.27 -18.29 3.75
C ASP A 185 0.71 -17.83 2.67
N GLU A 186 0.62 -18.44 1.49
CA GLU A 186 1.40 -18.03 0.32
C GLU A 186 1.08 -16.59 -0.10
N MET A 187 -0.20 -16.22 -0.12
CA MET A 187 -0.62 -14.85 -0.43
C MET A 187 -0.06 -13.86 0.60
N ILE A 188 -0.14 -14.17 1.89
CA ILE A 188 0.36 -13.30 2.95
C ILE A 188 1.88 -13.16 2.89
N SER A 189 2.60 -14.26 2.63
CA SER A 189 4.06 -14.24 2.44
C SER A 189 4.44 -13.35 1.25
N SER A 190 3.74 -13.53 0.13
CA SER A 190 3.89 -12.68 -1.06
C SER A 190 3.65 -11.20 -0.75
N PHE A 191 2.62 -10.87 0.03
CA PHE A 191 2.32 -9.49 0.42
C PHE A 191 3.39 -8.88 1.32
N LYS A 192 3.99 -9.66 2.21
CA LYS A 192 5.11 -9.21 3.05
C LYS A 192 6.34 -8.88 2.20
N ASP A 193 6.68 -9.75 1.26
CA ASP A 193 7.80 -9.54 0.34
C ASP A 193 7.58 -8.30 -0.54
N LEU A 194 6.42 -8.20 -1.19
CA LEU A 194 6.07 -7.05 -2.03
C LEU A 194 6.07 -5.75 -1.22
N ASN A 195 5.57 -5.76 0.02
CA ASN A 195 5.64 -4.60 0.89
C ASN A 195 7.09 -4.18 1.17
N SER A 196 7.98 -5.14 1.43
CA SER A 196 9.42 -4.87 1.61
C SER A 196 10.04 -4.23 0.36
N GLN A 197 9.78 -4.81 -0.81
CA GLN A 197 10.26 -4.30 -2.10
C GLN A 197 9.72 -2.91 -2.45
N ILE A 198 8.49 -2.60 -2.03
CA ILE A 198 7.87 -1.29 -2.27
C ILE A 198 8.43 -0.25 -1.31
N VAL A 199 8.60 -0.60 -0.03
CA VAL A 199 9.14 0.31 0.99
C VAL A 199 10.61 0.65 0.73
N SER A 200 11.39 -0.23 0.09
CA SER A 200 12.76 0.06 -0.33
C SER A 200 12.84 1.06 -1.49
N ILE A 201 11.74 1.33 -2.19
CA ILE A 201 11.67 2.42 -3.16
C ILE A 201 11.40 3.70 -2.36
N ASN A 202 12.44 4.34 -1.86
CA ASN A 202 12.37 5.57 -1.05
C ASN A 202 13.58 6.48 -1.29
N VAL A 203 13.56 7.71 -0.78
CA VAL A 203 14.62 8.70 -1.04
C VAL A 203 15.99 8.33 -0.42
N LYS A 204 16.10 7.37 0.50
CA LYS A 204 17.40 6.89 0.99
C LYS A 204 18.06 5.88 0.06
N GLU A 205 17.23 5.09 -0.62
CA GLU A 205 17.66 3.89 -1.33
C GLU A 205 17.56 4.05 -2.86
N ASN A 206 16.99 5.15 -3.35
CA ASN A 206 16.74 5.38 -4.77
C ASN A 206 17.32 6.73 -5.25
N SER A 207 18.41 6.65 -6.02
CA SER A 207 19.12 7.83 -6.56
C SER A 207 18.28 8.67 -7.52
N THR A 208 17.35 8.07 -8.27
CA THR A 208 16.40 8.79 -9.13
C THR A 208 15.41 9.62 -8.29
N LEU A 209 15.07 9.18 -7.08
CA LEU A 209 14.24 10.00 -6.19
C LEU A 209 15.03 11.17 -5.58
N ILE A 210 16.31 10.99 -5.30
CA ILE A 210 17.22 12.04 -4.78
C ILE A 210 17.55 13.07 -5.85
N ASN A 211 17.74 12.64 -7.10
CA ASN A 211 18.18 13.52 -8.17
C ASN A 211 17.09 14.55 -8.53
N GLN A 212 17.39 15.83 -8.29
CA GLN A 212 16.51 16.95 -8.59
C GLN A 212 16.10 17.00 -10.06
N ASN A 213 17.03 16.60 -10.94
CA ASN A 213 16.95 16.70 -12.39
C ASN A 213 16.54 15.38 -13.04
N SER A 214 16.02 14.42 -12.28
CA SER A 214 15.50 13.20 -12.87
C SER A 214 14.44 13.48 -13.92
N SER A 215 14.65 12.90 -15.09
CA SER A 215 13.78 13.01 -16.23
C SER A 215 12.44 12.32 -15.97
N LYS A 216 11.43 12.71 -16.75
CA LYS A 216 10.12 12.04 -16.77
C LYS A 216 10.26 10.53 -16.99
N THR A 217 11.17 10.11 -17.87
CA THR A 217 11.41 8.70 -18.18
C THR A 217 11.98 7.94 -16.99
N GLU A 218 12.96 8.51 -16.27
CA GLU A 218 13.54 7.86 -15.08
C GLU A 218 12.49 7.73 -13.96
N LEU A 219 11.71 8.78 -13.71
CA LEU A 219 10.63 8.73 -12.73
C LEU A 219 9.54 7.73 -13.13
N LYS A 220 9.26 7.59 -14.42
CA LYS A 220 8.31 6.60 -14.94
C LYS A 220 8.80 5.17 -14.71
N LYS A 221 10.09 4.86 -14.86
CA LYS A 221 10.63 3.53 -14.53
C LYS A 221 10.35 3.11 -13.08
N ILE A 222 10.35 4.06 -12.15
CA ILE A 222 9.95 3.80 -10.76
C ILE A 222 8.47 3.43 -10.68
N THR A 223 7.58 4.19 -11.34
CA THR A 223 6.14 3.86 -11.40
C THR A 223 5.90 2.47 -11.97
N GLU A 224 6.61 2.12 -13.05
CA GLU A 224 6.46 0.86 -13.75
C GLU A 224 6.87 -0.31 -12.84
N LYS A 225 8.02 -0.21 -12.16
CA LYS A 225 8.45 -1.20 -11.16
C LYS A 225 7.40 -1.39 -10.06
N ILE A 226 6.88 -0.30 -9.48
CA ILE A 226 5.85 -0.38 -8.44
C ILE A 226 4.57 -1.03 -8.99
N ASN A 227 4.17 -0.68 -10.22
CA ASN A 227 2.97 -1.23 -10.84
C ASN A 227 3.11 -2.73 -11.10
N THR A 228 4.27 -3.22 -11.56
CA THR A 228 4.54 -4.67 -11.69
C THR A 228 4.41 -5.40 -10.36
N LEU A 229 4.91 -4.83 -9.26
CA LEU A 229 4.76 -5.43 -7.92
C LEU A 229 3.28 -5.47 -7.50
N ARG A 230 2.51 -4.44 -7.85
CA ARG A 230 1.06 -4.41 -7.59
C ARG A 230 0.31 -5.41 -8.46
N ASP A 231 0.66 -5.55 -9.73
CA ASP A 231 0.06 -6.53 -10.65
C ASP A 231 0.21 -7.94 -10.05
N TYR A 232 1.41 -8.28 -9.59
CA TYR A 232 1.67 -9.55 -8.92
C TYR A 232 0.81 -9.74 -7.65
N GLY A 233 0.70 -8.70 -6.81
CA GLY A 233 -0.13 -8.79 -5.61
C GLY A 233 -1.63 -8.88 -5.89
N PHE A 234 -2.14 -8.25 -6.95
CA PHE A 234 -3.52 -8.44 -7.40
C PHE A 234 -3.77 -9.83 -7.96
N ASN A 235 -2.82 -10.40 -8.69
CA ASN A 235 -2.91 -11.79 -9.15
C ASN A 235 -3.04 -12.74 -7.96
N LYS A 236 -2.27 -12.54 -6.88
CA LYS A 236 -2.42 -13.33 -5.64
C LYS A 236 -3.78 -13.15 -4.97
N LEU A 237 -4.35 -11.94 -4.96
CA LEU A 237 -5.73 -11.71 -4.49
C LEU A 237 -6.76 -12.47 -5.33
N ASN A 238 -6.64 -12.41 -6.65
CA ASN A 238 -7.57 -13.06 -7.57
C ASN A 238 -7.47 -14.59 -7.47
N SER A 239 -6.25 -15.13 -7.39
CA SER A 239 -6.02 -16.55 -7.11
C SER A 239 -6.64 -16.99 -5.80
N MET A 240 -6.55 -16.16 -4.75
CA MET A 240 -7.17 -16.48 -3.46
C MET A 240 -8.70 -16.53 -3.56
N HIS A 241 -9.33 -15.58 -4.28
CA HIS A 241 -10.77 -15.60 -4.53
C HIS A 241 -11.20 -16.90 -5.22
N MET A 242 -10.50 -17.27 -6.31
CA MET A 242 -10.80 -18.49 -7.08
C MET A 242 -10.58 -19.74 -6.25
N LEU A 243 -9.49 -19.80 -5.47
CA LEU A 243 -9.18 -20.93 -4.59
C LEU A 243 -10.28 -21.15 -3.54
N ILE A 244 -10.75 -20.08 -2.88
CA ILE A 244 -11.87 -20.17 -1.92
C ILE A 244 -13.11 -20.65 -2.68
N LYS A 245 -13.41 -20.08 -3.85
CA LYS A 245 -14.59 -20.41 -4.65
C LYS A 245 -14.62 -21.91 -4.99
N GLU A 246 -13.54 -22.44 -5.54
CA GLU A 246 -13.45 -23.83 -5.98
C GLU A 246 -13.49 -24.84 -4.82
N ASN A 247 -13.08 -24.42 -3.62
CA ASN A 247 -12.94 -25.30 -2.45
C ASN A 247 -14.00 -25.06 -1.36
N THR A 248 -15.07 -24.33 -1.67
CA THR A 248 -16.20 -24.09 -0.77
C THR A 248 -17.53 -24.33 -1.47
N THR A 249 -18.54 -24.78 -0.71
CA THR A 249 -19.95 -24.71 -1.07
C THR A 249 -20.49 -23.28 -0.92
N GLU A 250 -21.72 -23.03 -1.34
CA GLU A 250 -22.35 -21.72 -1.22
C GLU A 250 -22.50 -21.25 0.24
N GLY A 251 -22.90 -22.14 1.15
CA GLY A 251 -23.00 -21.80 2.59
C GLY A 251 -21.64 -21.58 3.28
N GLU A 252 -20.61 -22.30 2.84
CA GLU A 252 -19.24 -22.13 3.33
C GLU A 252 -18.62 -20.81 2.85
N TRP A 253 -18.85 -20.48 1.57
CA TRP A 253 -18.36 -19.28 0.90
C TRP A 253 -18.68 -18.02 1.68
N ASP A 254 -19.95 -17.80 2.02
CA ASP A 254 -20.42 -16.56 2.64
C ASP A 254 -19.69 -16.25 3.95
N ASN A 255 -19.43 -17.28 4.75
CA ASN A 255 -18.74 -17.12 6.03
C ASN A 255 -17.26 -16.77 5.81
N VAL A 256 -16.58 -17.53 4.96
CA VAL A 256 -15.14 -17.35 4.67
C VAL A 256 -14.89 -16.00 4.01
N ILE A 257 -15.64 -15.65 2.96
CA ILE A 257 -15.41 -14.43 2.20
C ILE A 257 -15.78 -13.18 2.99
N LYS A 258 -16.78 -13.25 3.88
CA LYS A 258 -17.11 -12.17 4.81
C LYS A 258 -15.98 -11.92 5.80
N ALA A 259 -15.38 -12.98 6.36
CA ALA A 259 -14.21 -12.86 7.23
C ALA A 259 -13.04 -12.20 6.49
N PHE A 260 -12.73 -12.69 5.29
CA PHE A 260 -11.70 -12.16 4.40
C PHE A 260 -11.91 -10.67 4.10
N ASN A 261 -13.09 -10.30 3.61
CA ASN A 261 -13.45 -8.93 3.28
C ASN A 261 -13.43 -7.98 4.49
N ASN A 262 -13.71 -8.47 5.69
CA ASN A 262 -13.63 -7.68 6.91
C ASN A 262 -12.18 -7.38 7.30
N GLU A 263 -11.30 -8.37 7.17
CA GLU A 263 -9.86 -8.19 7.42
C GLU A 263 -9.21 -7.32 6.33
N LEU A 264 -9.69 -7.42 5.09
CA LEU A 264 -9.35 -6.48 4.03
C LEU A 264 -9.73 -5.02 4.33
N SER A 265 -10.67 -4.78 5.26
CA SER A 265 -11.17 -3.42 5.60
C SER A 265 -10.63 -2.87 6.90
N GLY A 266 -10.23 -3.75 7.84
CA GLY A 266 -9.56 -3.38 9.09
C GLY A 266 -8.21 -2.68 8.86
N SER A 267 -7.76 -2.63 7.61
CA SER A 267 -6.53 -2.03 7.09
C SER A 267 -6.61 -0.58 6.66
N ILE A 268 -7.79 -0.01 6.47
CA ILE A 268 -7.89 1.32 5.83
C ILE A 268 -8.59 2.35 6.75
N ARG A 269 -8.78 2.00 8.02
CA ARG A 269 -9.21 2.95 9.08
C ARG A 269 -8.00 3.63 9.71
#